data_AF-X0XJ56-F1
#
_entry.id   AF-X0XJ56-F1
#
_cell.length_a   1.000
_cell.length_b   1.000
_cell.length_c   1.000
_cell.angle_alpha   90.00
_cell.angle_beta   90.00
_cell.angle_gamma   90.00
#
_symmetry.space_group_name_H-M   'P 1'
#
loop_
_entity.id
_entity.type
_entity.pdbx_description
1 polymer ?
#
loop_
_entity_poly.entity_id
_entity_poly.type
_entity_poly.pdbx_seq_one_letter_code
_entity_poly.pdbx_strand_id
1 'polypeptide(L)'
;AMVRQTFTTLRSADVPFYEGPEGGNAYVAVSHPHCLHDLKAETGEGSWRNALEYKDSLDNGLFTGEVGMFEGFRFIDSTNCQLQADQTAGTTVSTAVGNTYDVYTNYFVGADAIGKAVGADAHLVVGPITDTLKRFFPLGWYALIGYGAIRPESLHKVYSVSSVGENS
;
A
#
# COMPACT_ATOMS: atom_id res chain seq x y z
N ALA A 1 -1.48 -16.93 4.11
CA ALA A 1 -2.86 -17.09 4.67
C ALA A 1 -3.67 -15.79 4.75
N MET A 2 -3.12 -14.70 5.29
CA MET A 2 -3.90 -13.47 5.57
C MET A 2 -4.46 -12.77 4.32
N VAL A 3 -3.76 -12.81 3.17
CA VAL A 3 -4.22 -12.22 1.90
C VAL A 3 -5.54 -12.85 1.41
N ARG A 4 -5.69 -14.17 1.52
CA ARG A 4 -6.92 -14.86 1.11
C ARG A 4 -8.10 -14.52 2.02
N GLN A 5 -7.81 -14.36 3.31
CA GLN A 5 -8.82 -13.95 4.29
C GLN A 5 -9.31 -12.54 3.99
N THR A 6 -8.42 -11.57 3.74
CA THR A 6 -8.83 -10.20 3.41
C THR A 6 -9.61 -10.13 2.09
N PHE A 7 -9.23 -10.93 1.09
CA PHE A 7 -10.01 -11.05 -0.15
C PHE A 7 -11.46 -11.49 0.14
N THR A 8 -11.62 -12.53 0.96
CA THR A 8 -12.93 -13.07 1.33
C THR A 8 -13.76 -12.04 2.10
N THR A 9 -13.13 -11.28 3.00
CA THR A 9 -13.80 -10.20 3.73
C THR A 9 -14.33 -9.12 2.79
N LEU A 10 -13.49 -8.62 1.87
CA LEU A 10 -13.91 -7.59 0.90
C LEU A 10 -15.05 -8.09 0.00
N ARG A 11 -14.97 -9.34 -0.45
CA ARG A 11 -16.03 -9.98 -1.24
C ARG A 11 -17.33 -10.14 -0.46
N SER A 12 -17.24 -10.52 0.83
CA SER A 12 -18.42 -10.67 1.68
C SER A 12 -19.13 -9.34 1.97
N ALA A 13 -18.39 -8.23 1.91
CA ALA A 13 -18.92 -6.87 2.05
C ALA A 13 -19.39 -6.24 0.71
N ASP A 14 -19.42 -7.04 -0.37
CA ASP A 14 -19.79 -6.61 -1.73
C ASP A 14 -19.03 -5.35 -2.19
N VAL A 15 -17.72 -5.34 -1.93
CA VAL A 15 -16.85 -4.21 -2.31
C VAL A 15 -16.52 -4.32 -3.80
N PRO A 16 -16.79 -3.27 -4.61
CA PRO A 16 -16.46 -3.27 -6.02
C PRO A 16 -14.95 -3.26 -6.26
N PHE A 17 -14.54 -3.84 -7.38
CA PHE A 17 -13.16 -3.82 -7.84
C PHE A 17 -12.76 -2.46 -8.38
N TYR A 18 -11.45 -2.19 -8.40
CA TYR A 18 -10.94 -1.11 -9.22
C TYR A 18 -10.99 -1.52 -10.69
N GLU A 19 -11.59 -0.65 -11.51
CA GLU A 19 -11.54 -0.78 -12.96
C GLU A 19 -10.15 -0.32 -13.44
N GLY A 20 -9.33 -1.29 -13.85
CA GLY A 20 -8.06 -0.99 -14.51
C GLY A 20 -8.30 -0.46 -15.93
N PRO A 21 -7.35 0.32 -16.50
CA PRO A 21 -7.43 0.82 -17.88
C PRO A 21 -7.63 -0.27 -18.95
N GLU A 22 -7.28 -1.53 -18.62
CA GLU A 22 -7.35 -2.69 -19.51
C GLU A 22 -8.40 -3.74 -19.07
N GLY A 23 -9.35 -3.39 -18.20
CA GLY A 23 -10.46 -4.29 -17.83
C GLY A 23 -10.10 -5.43 -16.85
N GLY A 24 -8.96 -5.35 -16.18
CA GLY A 24 -8.59 -6.26 -15.10
C GLY A 24 -9.18 -5.84 -13.76
N ASN A 25 -10.35 -6.36 -13.41
CA ASN A 25 -11.03 -6.12 -12.13
C ASN A 25 -10.24 -6.75 -10.97
N ALA A 26 -9.52 -5.93 -10.22
CA ALA A 26 -8.74 -6.38 -9.06
C ALA A 26 -8.83 -5.37 -7.92
N TYR A 27 -8.57 -5.84 -6.71
CA TYR A 27 -8.31 -4.95 -5.57
C TYR A 27 -6.85 -4.52 -5.56
N VAL A 28 -6.52 -3.48 -4.81
CA VAL A 28 -5.14 -2.97 -4.68
C VAL A 28 -4.63 -3.27 -3.28
N ALA A 29 -3.39 -3.76 -3.21
CA ALA A 29 -2.67 -3.94 -1.96
C ALA A 29 -1.39 -3.10 -2.00
N VAL A 30 -1.19 -2.25 -1.00
CA VAL A 30 0.03 -1.46 -0.82
C VAL A 30 0.79 -1.99 0.38
N SER A 31 2.02 -2.43 0.14
CA SER A 31 2.84 -3.11 1.13
C SER A 31 4.28 -2.62 1.12
N HIS A 32 4.94 -2.73 2.28
CA HIS A 32 6.35 -2.40 2.39
C HIS A 32 7.20 -3.43 1.61
N PRO A 33 8.29 -3.02 0.91
CA PRO A 33 9.16 -3.94 0.19
C PRO A 33 9.67 -5.11 1.03
N HIS A 34 9.93 -4.90 2.33
CA HIS A 34 10.37 -5.97 3.24
C HIS A 34 9.30 -7.07 3.43
N CYS A 35 8.05 -6.69 3.65
CA CYS A 35 6.96 -7.66 3.78
C CYS A 35 6.70 -8.40 2.46
N LEU A 36 6.87 -7.72 1.33
CA LEU A 36 6.75 -8.33 0.01
C LEU A 36 7.88 -9.31 -0.29
N HIS A 37 9.10 -9.03 0.17
CA HIS A 37 10.21 -9.97 0.07
C HIS A 37 9.86 -11.30 0.75
N ASP A 38 9.36 -11.24 1.98
CA ASP A 38 9.01 -12.44 2.74
C ASP A 38 7.80 -13.17 2.14
N LEU A 39 6.80 -12.43 1.66
CA LEU A 39 5.66 -13.00 0.95
C LEU A 39 6.08 -13.76 -0.32
N LYS A 40 7.06 -13.24 -1.06
CA LYS A 40 7.63 -13.91 -2.24
C LYS A 40 8.54 -15.09 -1.89
N ALA A 41 9.14 -15.07 -0.70
CA ALA A 41 9.99 -16.13 -0.19
C ALA A 41 9.20 -17.30 0.42
N GLU A 42 7.88 -17.16 0.64
CA GLU A 42 7.03 -18.23 1.17
C GLU A 42 7.13 -19.50 0.30
N THR A 43 7.35 -20.64 0.95
CA THR A 43 7.44 -21.95 0.30
C THR A 43 6.23 -22.81 0.63
N GLY A 44 5.80 -23.66 -0.32
CA GLY A 44 4.66 -24.56 -0.14
C GLY A 44 3.62 -24.49 -1.25
N GLU A 45 2.55 -25.26 -1.09
CA GLU A 45 1.43 -25.30 -2.02
C GLU A 45 0.63 -23.98 -1.97
N GLY A 46 0.39 -23.37 -3.14
CA GLY A 46 -0.27 -22.07 -3.24
C GLY A 46 0.61 -20.87 -2.83
N SER A 47 1.93 -21.00 -2.82
CA SER A 47 2.83 -19.86 -2.65
C SER A 47 2.83 -18.96 -3.89
N TRP A 48 3.22 -17.69 -3.72
CA TRP A 48 3.31 -16.72 -4.81
C TRP A 48 4.19 -17.24 -5.96
N ARG A 49 5.35 -17.81 -5.62
CA ARG A 49 6.32 -18.30 -6.61
C ARG A 49 5.78 -19.48 -7.42
N ASN A 50 5.11 -20.42 -6.75
CA ASN A 50 4.49 -21.59 -7.37
C ASN A 50 3.43 -21.16 -8.42
N ALA A 51 2.58 -20.19 -8.08
CA ALA A 51 1.57 -19.66 -9.02
C ALA A 51 2.19 -19.01 -10.27
N LEU A 52 3.40 -18.46 -10.18
CA LEU A 52 4.11 -17.88 -11.31
C LEU A 52 4.78 -18.93 -12.20
N GLU A 53 5.30 -20.01 -11.61
CA GLU A 53 6.02 -21.09 -12.31
C GLU A 53 5.11 -21.87 -13.27
N TYR A 54 3.83 -22.02 -12.93
CA TYR A 54 2.84 -22.69 -13.78
C TYR A 54 2.10 -21.75 -14.76
N LYS A 55 2.52 -20.49 -14.88
CA LYS A 55 1.88 -19.52 -15.79
C LYS A 55 2.59 -19.52 -17.15
N ASP A 56 1.81 -19.74 -18.22
CA ASP A 56 2.31 -19.88 -19.61
C ASP A 56 2.70 -18.54 -20.27
N SER A 57 2.41 -17.38 -19.65
CA SER A 57 2.89 -16.08 -20.16
C SER A 57 3.15 -15.03 -19.08
N LEU A 58 4.30 -14.36 -19.20
CA LEU A 58 4.79 -13.27 -18.34
C LEU A 58 4.23 -11.89 -18.76
N ASP A 59 3.18 -11.85 -19.59
CA ASP A 59 2.92 -10.72 -20.50
C ASP A 59 2.53 -9.37 -19.89
N ASN A 60 2.26 -9.24 -18.59
CA ASN A 60 1.72 -7.97 -18.04
C ASN A 60 2.36 -7.46 -16.73
N GLY A 61 3.50 -8.01 -16.30
CA GLY A 61 4.03 -7.72 -14.95
C GLY A 61 5.17 -6.71 -14.84
N LEU A 62 5.98 -6.52 -15.90
CA LEU A 62 7.29 -5.87 -15.74
C LEU A 62 7.28 -4.35 -15.94
N PHE A 63 6.28 -3.78 -16.64
CA PHE A 63 6.33 -2.40 -17.13
C PHE A 63 5.35 -1.42 -16.45
N THR A 64 4.56 -1.85 -15.47
CA THR A 64 3.52 -1.01 -14.84
C THR A 64 3.86 -0.54 -13.43
N GLY A 65 5.05 -0.84 -12.91
CA GLY A 65 5.40 -0.54 -11.51
C GLY A 65 4.60 -1.37 -10.49
N GLU A 66 3.85 -2.37 -10.97
CA GLU A 66 3.19 -3.35 -10.12
C GLU A 66 4.15 -4.50 -9.81
N VAL A 67 4.13 -4.97 -8.56
CA VAL A 67 4.94 -6.11 -8.09
C VAL A 67 4.41 -7.42 -8.68
N GLY A 68 3.12 -7.44 -9.02
CA GLY A 68 2.38 -8.54 -9.61
C GLY A 68 0.99 -8.69 -9.00
N MET A 69 0.20 -9.61 -9.56
CA MET A 69 -1.12 -9.95 -9.06
C MET A 69 -1.08 -11.27 -8.30
N PHE A 70 -1.71 -11.30 -7.13
CA PHE A 70 -1.84 -12.52 -6.32
C PHE A 70 -3.18 -12.50 -5.59
N GLU A 71 -3.92 -13.61 -5.66
CA GLU A 71 -5.18 -13.81 -4.93
C GLU A 71 -6.20 -12.66 -5.13
N GLY A 72 -6.26 -12.09 -6.34
CA GLY A 72 -7.20 -11.01 -6.69
C GLY A 72 -6.76 -9.61 -6.27
N PHE A 73 -5.55 -9.45 -5.72
CA PHE A 73 -4.94 -8.16 -5.43
C PHE A 73 -3.78 -7.85 -6.38
N ARG A 74 -3.72 -6.61 -6.85
CA ARG A 74 -2.52 -6.03 -7.45
C ARG A 74 -1.66 -5.42 -6.35
N PHE A 75 -0.43 -5.88 -6.25
CA PHE A 75 0.49 -5.39 -5.22
C PHE A 75 1.33 -4.24 -5.77
N ILE A 76 1.35 -3.15 -5.00
CA ILE A 76 2.19 -1.98 -5.21
C ILE A 76 3.15 -1.89 -4.03
N ASP A 77 4.44 -1.71 -4.31
CA ASP A 77 5.45 -1.51 -3.28
C ASP A 77 5.56 -0.03 -2.89
N SER A 78 5.62 0.24 -1.59
CA SER A 78 5.86 1.59 -1.10
C SER A 78 6.56 1.58 0.25
N THR A 79 7.62 2.37 0.36
CA THR A 79 8.31 2.62 1.64
C THR A 79 7.51 3.53 2.57
N ASN A 80 6.49 4.23 2.07
CA ASN A 80 5.62 5.09 2.87
C ASN A 80 4.55 4.33 3.67
N CYS A 81 4.57 2.99 3.63
CA CYS A 81 3.71 2.19 4.50
C CYS A 81 4.04 2.49 5.97
N GLN A 82 3.02 2.66 6.79
CA GLN A 82 3.22 3.04 8.18
C GLN A 82 3.95 1.91 8.93
N LEU A 83 5.13 2.23 9.43
CA LEU A 83 5.90 1.40 10.34
C LEU A 83 5.58 1.83 11.77
N GLN A 84 5.21 0.85 12.60
CA GLN A 84 5.18 1.01 14.04
C GLN A 84 6.43 0.33 14.58
N ALA A 85 7.49 1.13 14.74
CA ALA A 85 8.74 0.67 15.32
C ALA A 85 8.55 0.35 16.80
N ASP A 86 9.32 -0.61 17.29
CA ASP A 86 9.41 -0.97 18.71
C ASP A 86 8.05 -1.29 19.37
N GLN A 87 7.14 -1.97 18.66
CA GLN A 87 5.90 -2.46 19.26
C GLN A 87 6.15 -3.78 19.99
N THR A 88 5.69 -3.88 21.25
CA THR A 88 5.49 -5.18 21.90
C THR A 88 4.37 -5.91 21.17
N ALA A 89 4.65 -7.08 20.60
CA ALA A 89 3.66 -7.87 19.88
C ALA A 89 2.43 -8.17 20.76
N GLY A 90 1.32 -7.46 20.54
CA GLY A 90 0.01 -7.75 21.10
C GLY A 90 -1.02 -7.52 19.99
N THR A 91 -1.63 -8.53 19.37
CA THR A 91 -2.24 -9.72 19.97
C THR A 91 -2.25 -10.83 18.91
N THR A 92 -1.85 -12.06 19.26
CA THR A 92 -1.86 -13.32 18.47
C THR A 92 -0.57 -13.78 17.78
N VAL A 93 0.58 -13.13 17.96
CA VAL A 93 1.88 -13.75 17.62
C VAL A 93 2.82 -13.66 18.81
N SER A 94 3.01 -14.81 19.46
CA SER A 94 4.07 -15.18 20.39
C SER A 94 4.47 -14.12 21.42
N THR A 95 3.91 -14.28 22.62
CA THR A 95 4.57 -13.94 23.89
C THR A 95 5.94 -14.62 23.98
N ALA A 96 6.95 -14.04 23.36
CA ALA A 96 8.35 -14.23 23.74
C ALA A 96 8.77 -12.94 24.46
N VAL A 97 8.89 -13.06 25.77
CA VAL A 97 9.38 -12.02 26.69
C VAL A 97 10.70 -11.46 26.13
N GLY A 98 10.70 -10.20 25.67
CA GLY A 98 11.92 -9.43 25.44
C GLY A 98 12.28 -9.04 24.00
N ASN A 99 11.52 -9.44 22.97
CA ASN A 99 11.81 -9.02 21.59
C ASN A 99 10.83 -7.94 21.14
N THR A 100 11.36 -6.81 20.67
CA THR A 100 10.56 -5.76 20.02
C THR A 100 10.55 -6.02 18.52
N TYR A 101 9.39 -5.83 17.89
CA TYR A 101 9.23 -6.09 16.47
C TYR A 101 8.77 -4.83 15.74
N ASP A 102 9.34 -4.63 14.56
CA ASP A 102 8.88 -3.65 13.60
C ASP A 102 7.58 -4.15 12.94
N VAL A 103 6.46 -3.52 13.29
CA VAL A 103 5.15 -3.87 12.75
C VAL A 103 4.83 -2.97 11.56
N TYR A 104 4.79 -3.57 10.37
CA TYR A 104 4.43 -2.89 9.13
C TYR A 104 2.92 -2.95 8.90
N THR A 105 2.34 -1.81 8.53
CA THR A 105 0.93 -1.70 8.13
C THR A 105 0.82 -1.87 6.62
N ASN A 106 0.15 -2.93 6.19
CA ASN A 106 -0.22 -3.16 4.80
C ASN A 106 -1.67 -2.72 4.58
N TYR A 107 -1.92 -2.07 3.44
CA TYR A 107 -3.23 -1.54 3.10
C TYR A 107 -3.85 -2.36 1.97
N PHE A 108 -5.01 -2.93 2.23
CA PHE A 108 -5.84 -3.61 1.24
C PHE A 108 -7.05 -2.74 0.94
N VAL A 109 -7.19 -2.35 -0.32
CA VAL A 109 -8.10 -1.30 -0.75
C VAL A 109 -8.95 -1.79 -1.91
N GLY A 110 -10.27 -1.65 -1.76
CA GLY A 110 -11.25 -1.77 -2.85
C GLY A 110 -11.75 -0.42 -3.33
N ALA A 111 -12.60 -0.42 -4.36
CA ALA A 111 -13.12 0.83 -4.91
C ALA A 111 -13.88 1.66 -3.85
N ASP A 112 -13.84 2.98 -4.03
CA ASP A 112 -14.47 3.99 -3.17
C ASP A 112 -14.03 4.00 -1.70
N ALA A 113 -12.90 3.38 -1.37
CA ALA A 113 -12.37 3.37 0.00
C ALA A 113 -11.98 4.78 0.50
N ILE A 114 -11.34 5.58 -0.36
CA ILE A 114 -10.71 6.86 0.02
C ILE A 114 -11.30 7.98 -0.83
N GLY A 115 -11.66 9.06 -0.17
CA GLY A 115 -12.08 10.33 -0.77
C GLY A 115 -10.98 11.36 -0.77
N LYS A 116 -10.89 12.12 -1.85
CA LYS A 116 -10.13 13.37 -1.92
C LYS A 116 -11.12 14.52 -2.05
N ALA A 117 -11.05 15.47 -1.12
CA ALA A 117 -11.77 16.73 -1.21
C ALA A 117 -10.79 17.85 -1.55
N VAL A 118 -11.16 18.72 -2.50
CA VAL A 118 -10.33 19.85 -2.94
C VAL A 118 -11.13 21.13 -2.72
N GLY A 119 -10.64 21.98 -1.82
CA GLY A 119 -11.20 23.31 -1.58
C GLY A 119 -10.51 24.41 -2.40
N ALA A 120 -9.22 24.24 -2.69
CA ALA A 120 -8.47 25.10 -3.60
C ALA A 120 -7.44 24.24 -4.33
N ASP A 121 -7.45 24.31 -5.65
CA ASP A 121 -6.49 23.60 -6.48
C ASP A 121 -5.06 24.09 -6.24
N ALA A 122 -4.11 23.17 -6.41
CA ALA A 122 -2.70 23.49 -6.31
C ALA A 122 -2.30 24.48 -7.41
N HIS A 123 -1.91 25.68 -7.00
CA HIS A 123 -1.41 26.70 -7.92
C HIS A 123 -0.15 27.36 -7.37
N LEU A 124 0.68 27.85 -8.28
CA LEU A 124 1.90 28.58 -7.95
C LEU A 124 1.56 30.02 -7.59
N VAL A 125 2.18 30.52 -6.53
CA VAL A 125 2.05 31.90 -6.06
C VAL A 125 3.43 32.55 -6.15
N VAL A 126 3.54 33.60 -6.96
CA VAL A 126 4.77 34.39 -7.06
C VAL A 126 4.71 35.49 -6.01
N GLY A 127 5.67 35.46 -5.08
CA GLY A 127 5.78 36.49 -4.05
C GLY A 127 6.38 37.80 -4.59
N PRO A 128 6.24 38.91 -3.86
CA PRO A 128 6.82 40.18 -4.25
C PRO A 128 8.36 40.10 -4.26
N ILE A 129 8.98 40.66 -5.29
CA ILE A 129 10.44 40.75 -5.41
C ILE A 129 10.90 41.98 -4.62
N THR A 130 11.43 41.77 -3.43
CA THR A 130 11.92 42.84 -2.54
C THR A 130 13.38 43.21 -2.78
N ASP A 131 14.12 42.40 -3.54
CA ASP A 131 15.50 42.67 -3.94
C ASP A 131 15.56 43.57 -5.18
N THR A 132 16.22 44.72 -5.06
CA THR A 132 16.36 45.71 -6.14
C THR A 132 17.09 45.14 -7.37
N LEU A 133 18.00 44.18 -7.17
CA LEU A 133 18.71 43.52 -8.27
C LEU A 133 17.88 42.41 -8.93
N LYS A 134 16.68 42.12 -8.43
CA LYS A 134 15.78 41.07 -8.92
C LYS A 134 16.47 39.71 -9.07
N ARG A 135 17.39 39.38 -8.15
CA ARG A 135 18.10 38.10 -8.17
C ARG A 135 17.28 37.00 -7.50
N PHE A 136 16.43 37.36 -6.54
CA PHE A 136 15.65 36.41 -5.76
C PHE A 136 14.17 36.49 -6.12
N PHE A 137 13.63 35.37 -6.61
CA PHE A 137 12.23 35.21 -6.97
C PHE A 137 11.59 34.21 -6.00
N PRO A 138 10.83 34.68 -4.99
CA PRO A 138 10.14 33.77 -4.09
C PRO A 138 8.98 33.11 -4.84
N LEU A 139 9.06 31.79 -4.98
CA LEU A 139 7.99 30.96 -5.54
C LEU A 139 7.39 30.11 -4.42
N GLY A 140 6.09 30.23 -4.22
CA GLY A 140 5.30 29.38 -3.35
C GLY A 140 4.30 28.57 -4.14
N TRP A 141 3.66 27.61 -3.47
CA TRP A 141 2.46 26.97 -3.97
C TRP A 141 1.42 26.95 -2.85
N TYR A 142 0.15 27.01 -3.23
CA TYR A 142 -0.96 26.87 -2.29
C TYR A 142 -1.96 25.85 -2.84
N ALA A 143 -2.38 24.94 -1.98
CA ALA A 143 -3.49 24.04 -2.23
C ALA A 143 -4.24 23.79 -0.92
N LEU A 144 -5.56 23.65 -1.00
CA LEU A 144 -6.39 23.21 0.11
C LEU A 144 -7.00 21.86 -0.27
N ILE A 145 -6.38 20.78 0.21
CA ILE A 145 -6.74 19.40 -0.12
C ILE A 145 -6.90 18.61 1.17
N GLY A 146 -7.95 17.81 1.26
CA GLY A 146 -8.18 16.86 2.35
C GLY A 146 -8.35 15.44 1.82
N TYR A 147 -7.94 14.46 2.61
CA TYR A 147 -8.13 13.04 2.34
C TYR A 147 -8.83 12.38 3.52
N GLY A 148 -9.69 11.40 3.25
CA GLY A 148 -10.39 10.65 4.29
C GLY A 148 -10.95 9.33 3.78
N ALA A 149 -11.25 8.41 4.70
CA ALA A 149 -11.96 7.18 4.35
C ALA A 149 -13.45 7.50 4.15
N ILE A 150 -13.99 7.16 2.98
CA ILE A 150 -15.44 7.30 2.69
C ILE A 150 -16.17 6.01 3.09
N ARG A 151 -15.58 4.87 2.73
CA ARG A 151 -16.16 3.54 2.93
C ARG A 151 -15.20 2.65 3.71
N PRO A 152 -15.29 2.60 5.06
CA PRO A 152 -14.36 1.86 5.90
C PRO A 152 -14.28 0.37 5.59
N GLU A 153 -15.38 -0.25 5.14
CA GLU A 153 -15.43 -1.65 4.75
C GLU A 153 -14.63 -1.98 3.48
N SER A 154 -14.34 -0.98 2.64
CA SER A 154 -13.47 -1.12 1.46
C SER A 154 -11.99 -0.97 1.81
N LEU A 155 -11.64 -0.64 3.06
CA LEU A 155 -10.27 -0.43 3.52
C LEU A 155 -9.93 -1.37 4.68
N HIS A 156 -9.04 -2.32 4.44
CA HIS A 156 -8.52 -3.19 5.48
C HIS A 156 -7.03 -2.96 5.69
N LYS A 157 -6.64 -2.85 6.96
CA LYS A 157 -5.25 -2.80 7.37
C LYS A 157 -4.84 -4.16 7.90
N VAL A 158 -3.71 -4.66 7.44
CA VAL A 158 -3.11 -5.91 7.93
C VAL A 158 -1.73 -5.60 8.46
N TYR A 159 -1.51 -6.01 9.70
CA TYR A 159 -0.24 -5.84 10.38
C TYR A 159 0.61 -7.08 10.16
N SER A 160 1.86 -6.88 9.73
CA SER A 160 2.82 -7.97 9.55
C SER A 160 4.20 -7.54 10.00
N VAL A 161 4.97 -8.50 10.49
CA VAL A 161 6.41 -8.35 10.76
C VAL A 161 7.18 -8.91 9.58
N SER A 162 8.36 -8.35 9.31
CA SER A 162 9.26 -8.85 8.27
C SER A 162 10.56 -9.40 8.85
N SER A 163 11.10 -10.45 8.22
CA SER A 163 12.41 -11.04 8.52
C SER A 163 13.60 -10.11 8.24
N VAL A 164 13.38 -9.07 7.42
CA VAL A 164 14.40 -8.08 7.01
C VAL A 164 14.37 -6.81 7.87
N GLY A 165 13.33 -6.60 8.68
CA GLY A 165 13.23 -5.45 9.58
C GLY A 165 14.23 -5.50 10.75
N GLU A 166 14.55 -4.34 11.34
CA GLU A 166 15.37 -4.26 12.55
C GLU A 166 14.54 -4.67 13.77
N ASN A 167 14.29 -5.97 13.88
CA ASN A 167 13.55 -6.54 15.02
C ASN A 167 14.52 -6.78 16.17
N SER A 168 14.64 -5.82 17.09
CA SER A 168 15.44 -5.93 18.32
C SER A 168 14.58 -5.94 19.58
#